data_AF-A0AA86V644-F1
#
_entry.id   AF-A0AA86V644-F1
#
_cell.length_a   1.000
_cell.length_b   1.000
_cell.length_c   1.000
_cell.angle_alpha   90.00
_cell.angle_beta   90.00
_cell.angle_gamma   90.00
#
_symmetry.space_group_name_H-M   'P 1'
#
loop_
_entity.id
_entity.type
_entity.pdbx_description
1 polymer ?
#
loop_
_entity_poly.entity_id
_entity_poly.type
_entity_poly.pdbx_seq_one_letter_code
_entity_poly.pdbx_strand_id
1 'polypeptide(L)'
;MNKKIKQVKLSCNINNTQLVQINTAHEKSRLRTKQFLSLFKRLTFAGLGQLRICRFRSYIAISSINVTHTFTTVLTHHSTIIRMPIPQPGSPAPDFEVTVLTPDMTFAKRKLADYKGKYLVVMFYPLDFTFVCPSEIIQFTDAAEKLRKLNCEIIVGSCDSEFSHYAWCLQDRKEGGIGICKCDLFADKSSKMAEDYGVLIPGSGIPLRGLFIISDKGIVQSVTVNDLPVGRSLEECFRTVQAFQYADKTGNNIPCGWTPEKQEDVIIPDPEKFREYFRKHY
;
A
#
# COMPACT_ATOMS: atom_id res chain seq x y z
N MET A 1 25.72 -3.24 -53.75
CA MET A 1 26.84 -2.71 -52.92
C MET A 1 26.44 -2.82 -51.45
N ASN A 2 27.12 -3.69 -50.72
CA ASN A 2 26.85 -4.08 -49.33
C ASN A 2 26.87 -2.91 -48.33
N LYS A 3 25.88 -2.82 -47.44
CA LYS A 3 26.13 -2.34 -46.06
C LYS A 3 25.32 -3.18 -45.06
N LYS A 4 26.08 -3.98 -44.30
CA LYS A 4 25.65 -4.84 -43.19
C LYS A 4 24.98 -4.00 -42.09
N ILE A 5 23.80 -4.43 -41.64
CA ILE A 5 23.22 -4.03 -40.36
C ILE A 5 24.01 -4.79 -39.27
N LYS A 6 24.83 -4.07 -38.50
CA LYS A 6 25.48 -4.63 -37.31
C LYS A 6 24.51 -4.51 -36.13
N GLN A 7 24.05 -5.64 -35.60
CA GLN A 7 23.46 -5.72 -34.27
C GLN A 7 24.51 -5.27 -33.23
N VAL A 8 24.15 -4.31 -32.38
CA VAL A 8 24.94 -3.96 -31.20
C VAL A 8 24.30 -4.63 -29.99
N LYS A 9 25.04 -5.55 -29.39
CA LYS A 9 24.73 -6.29 -28.18
C LYS A 9 24.98 -5.34 -26.99
N LEU A 10 23.93 -4.95 -26.27
CA LEU A 10 24.04 -4.20 -25.02
C LEU A 10 24.18 -5.19 -23.86
N SER A 11 25.41 -5.40 -23.39
CA SER A 11 25.68 -6.00 -22.08
C SER A 11 25.94 -4.86 -21.10
N CYS A 12 25.02 -4.64 -20.17
CA CYS A 12 25.19 -3.72 -19.05
C CYS A 12 26.00 -4.44 -17.97
N ASN A 13 27.19 -3.94 -17.66
CA ASN A 13 27.94 -4.34 -16.47
C ASN A 13 28.18 -3.05 -15.67
N ILE A 14 27.45 -2.95 -14.55
CA ILE A 14 27.42 -1.79 -13.68
C ILE A 14 28.57 -1.94 -12.71
N ASN A 15 29.57 -1.06 -12.79
CA ASN A 15 30.44 -0.76 -11.67
C ASN A 15 31.02 0.65 -11.80
N ASN A 16 30.59 1.49 -10.85
CA ASN A 16 31.23 2.67 -10.28
C ASN A 16 31.67 3.84 -11.18
N THR A 17 30.91 4.92 -11.02
CA THR A 17 31.38 6.29 -10.75
C THR A 17 32.29 6.93 -11.80
N GLN A 18 31.69 7.59 -12.80
CA GLN A 18 32.29 8.79 -13.38
C GLN A 18 31.27 9.70 -14.08
N LEU A 19 31.47 10.99 -13.84
CA LEU A 19 30.76 12.17 -14.33
C LEU A 19 30.31 12.07 -15.80
N VAL A 20 29.00 12.20 -16.03
CA VAL A 20 28.45 12.43 -17.37
C VAL A 20 28.64 13.91 -17.72
N GLN A 21 29.71 14.22 -18.46
CA GLN A 21 29.80 15.47 -19.23
C GLN A 21 28.95 15.33 -20.49
N ILE A 22 27.85 16.08 -20.56
CA ILE A 22 27.08 16.24 -21.80
C ILE A 22 27.68 17.41 -22.58
N ASN A 23 28.58 17.11 -23.52
CA ASN A 23 28.98 18.05 -24.56
C ASN A 23 27.89 18.07 -25.64
N THR A 24 27.03 19.09 -25.64
CA THR A 24 26.10 19.34 -26.74
C THR A 24 26.86 19.97 -27.91
N ALA A 25 26.84 19.25 -29.03
CA ALA A 25 27.47 19.64 -30.28
C ALA A 25 26.85 20.94 -30.83
N HIS A 26 27.75 21.81 -31.28
CA HIS A 26 27.51 23.14 -31.79
C HIS A 26 26.98 23.05 -33.24
N GLU A 27 25.66 23.01 -33.45
CA GLU A 27 25.07 23.11 -34.79
C GLU A 27 24.59 24.54 -35.06
N LYS A 28 25.37 25.27 -35.88
CA LYS A 28 25.05 26.61 -36.36
C LYS A 28 23.94 26.52 -37.42
N SER A 29 22.73 26.95 -37.09
CA SER A 29 21.74 27.35 -38.10
C SER A 29 21.37 28.83 -37.91
N ARG A 30 21.83 29.64 -38.87
CA ARG A 30 21.38 31.02 -39.09
C ARG A 30 19.90 30.98 -39.47
N LEU A 31 19.01 31.51 -38.64
CA LEU A 31 17.73 32.02 -39.12
C LEU A 31 17.45 33.41 -38.58
N ARG A 32 17.03 34.26 -39.53
CA ARG A 32 16.94 35.70 -39.47
C ARG A 32 15.81 36.14 -38.54
N THR A 33 16.09 37.23 -37.85
CA THR A 33 15.14 38.24 -37.39
C THR A 33 13.93 38.40 -38.33
N LYS A 34 12.75 38.00 -37.83
CA LYS A 34 11.44 38.63 -38.02
C LYS A 34 10.36 37.60 -37.63
N GLN A 35 9.69 37.88 -36.50
CA GLN A 35 8.40 37.34 -36.03
C GLN A 35 8.50 36.90 -34.56
N PHE A 36 8.55 37.88 -33.66
CA PHE A 36 8.01 37.72 -32.30
C PHE A 36 7.63 39.12 -31.80
N LEU A 37 6.75 39.75 -32.57
CA LEU A 37 6.13 41.04 -32.29
C LEU A 37 4.62 40.82 -32.27
N SER A 38 4.18 39.92 -31.38
CA SER A 38 2.77 39.76 -31.03
C SER A 38 2.66 38.99 -29.71
N LEU A 39 2.96 39.63 -28.58
CA LEU A 39 2.29 39.35 -27.29
C LEU A 39 2.68 40.29 -26.14
N PHE A 40 3.02 41.56 -26.39
CA PHE A 40 3.15 42.58 -25.34
C PHE A 40 2.44 43.88 -25.75
N LYS A 41 1.12 43.80 -25.80
CA LYS A 41 0.20 44.95 -25.82
C LYS A 41 -0.94 44.67 -24.84
N ARG A 42 -0.66 44.81 -23.54
CA ARG A 42 -1.65 45.10 -22.49
C ARG A 42 -1.00 45.97 -21.41
N LEU A 43 -1.03 47.27 -21.67
CA LEU A 43 -0.87 48.41 -20.77
C LEU A 43 -1.96 49.37 -21.29
N THR A 44 -2.91 49.90 -20.51
CA THR A 44 -2.73 50.89 -19.43
C THR A 44 -4.07 51.21 -18.73
N PHE A 45 -3.94 52.01 -17.64
CA PHE A 45 -4.90 52.88 -16.91
C PHE A 45 -5.39 52.34 -15.56
N ALA A 46 -5.41 53.08 -14.45
CA ALA A 46 -5.24 54.52 -14.18
C ALA A 46 -4.83 54.75 -12.70
N GLY A 47 -4.28 55.93 -12.38
CA GLY A 47 -4.10 56.38 -10.99
C GLY A 47 -3.15 57.57 -10.85
N LEU A 48 -3.67 58.78 -11.07
CA LEU A 48 -3.01 60.08 -10.90
C LEU A 48 -2.87 60.46 -9.41
N GLY A 49 -1.75 61.10 -9.04
CA GLY A 49 -1.54 61.68 -7.71
C GLY A 49 -0.29 62.56 -7.61
N GLN A 50 -0.42 63.83 -8.04
CA GLN A 50 0.30 65.06 -7.66
C GLN A 50 1.84 65.20 -7.75
N LEU A 51 2.24 66.18 -8.57
CA LEU A 51 3.55 66.81 -8.66
C LEU A 51 3.91 67.65 -7.41
N ARG A 52 5.17 67.57 -6.98
CA ARG A 52 5.95 68.73 -6.49
C ARG A 52 7.29 68.75 -7.20
N ILE A 53 7.56 69.85 -7.91
CA ILE A 53 8.81 70.15 -8.60
C ILE A 53 9.76 70.79 -7.57
N CYS A 54 10.85 70.10 -7.23
CA CYS A 54 12.02 70.72 -6.62
C CYS A 54 13.18 70.62 -7.61
N ARG A 55 13.66 71.78 -8.09
CA ARG A 55 14.90 71.89 -8.86
C ARG A 55 16.07 71.52 -7.95
N PHE A 56 16.81 70.48 -8.31
CA PHE A 56 18.19 70.32 -7.85
C PHE A 56 19.11 70.09 -9.05
N ARG A 57 20.10 70.99 -9.13
CA ARG A 57 21.21 70.99 -10.06
C ARG A 57 22.14 69.81 -9.75
N SER A 58 22.60 69.17 -10.82
CA SER A 58 23.94 68.58 -10.96
C SER A 58 24.34 67.47 -9.99
N TYR A 59 24.49 66.24 -10.48
CA TYR A 59 25.80 65.63 -10.77
C TYR A 59 25.56 64.17 -11.19
N ILE A 60 26.15 63.78 -12.32
CA ILE A 60 26.18 62.41 -12.80
C ILE A 60 27.25 61.68 -11.97
N ALA A 61 26.83 60.70 -11.17
CA ALA A 61 27.70 59.67 -10.64
C ALA A 61 27.06 58.32 -10.95
N ILE A 62 27.48 57.71 -12.05
CA ILE A 62 27.16 56.31 -12.37
C ILE A 62 28.06 55.48 -11.47
N SER A 63 27.58 55.12 -10.28
CA SER A 63 28.16 54.01 -9.52
C SER A 63 27.58 52.72 -10.09
N SER A 64 28.44 51.92 -10.69
CA SER A 64 28.14 50.59 -11.23
C SER A 64 27.60 49.69 -10.11
N ILE A 65 26.29 49.51 -10.04
CA ILE A 65 25.67 48.50 -9.17
C ILE A 65 25.79 47.17 -9.92
N ASN A 66 26.77 46.36 -9.55
CA ASN A 66 26.81 44.95 -9.93
C ASN A 66 25.70 44.22 -9.18
N VAL A 67 24.53 44.09 -9.79
CA VAL A 67 23.49 43.18 -9.31
C VAL A 67 23.93 41.76 -9.65
N THR A 68 24.66 41.12 -8.75
CA THR A 68 24.84 39.67 -8.80
C THR A 68 23.52 39.04 -8.39
N HIS A 69 22.70 38.67 -9.39
CA HIS A 69 21.55 37.80 -9.18
C HIS A 69 22.07 36.43 -8.72
N THR A 70 22.17 36.22 -7.42
CA THR A 70 22.30 34.89 -6.85
C THR A 70 20.97 34.19 -7.10
N PHE A 71 20.89 33.39 -8.17
CA PHE A 71 19.82 32.42 -8.35
C PHE A 71 20.01 31.35 -7.27
N THR A 72 19.40 31.57 -6.10
CA THR A 72 19.24 30.54 -5.10
C THR A 72 18.21 29.55 -5.64
N THR A 73 18.68 28.50 -6.30
CA THR A 73 17.83 27.39 -6.72
C THR A 73 17.28 26.74 -5.45
N VAL A 74 16.05 27.07 -5.08
CA VAL A 74 15.33 26.38 -4.01
C VAL A 74 15.08 24.96 -4.53
N LEU A 75 15.94 24.02 -4.15
CA LEU A 75 15.69 22.60 -4.31
C LEU A 75 14.53 22.25 -3.39
N THR A 76 13.30 22.35 -3.92
CA THR A 76 12.14 21.78 -3.26
C THR A 76 12.32 20.27 -3.23
N HIS A 77 12.77 19.74 -2.08
CA HIS A 77 12.66 18.32 -1.78
C HIS A 77 11.17 17.97 -1.80
N HIS A 78 10.65 17.52 -2.94
CA HIS A 78 9.45 16.73 -2.96
C HIS A 78 9.81 15.40 -2.31
N SER A 79 9.57 15.28 -1.00
CA SER A 79 9.48 13.98 -0.34
C SER A 79 8.31 13.24 -0.98
N THR A 80 8.58 12.49 -2.04
CA THR A 80 7.61 11.56 -2.60
C THR A 80 7.39 10.51 -1.52
N ILE A 81 6.19 10.50 -0.92
CA ILE A 81 5.79 9.42 -0.01
C ILE A 81 5.83 8.14 -0.84
N ILE A 82 6.84 7.30 -0.62
CA ILE A 82 6.95 5.99 -1.26
C ILE A 82 5.91 5.12 -0.58
N ARG A 83 4.77 4.95 -1.24
CA ARG A 83 3.73 4.04 -0.78
C ARG A 83 4.21 2.61 -0.97
N MET A 84 4.34 1.86 0.13
CA MET A 84 4.61 0.44 0.04
C MET A 84 3.42 -0.26 -0.65
N PRO A 85 3.68 -1.07 -1.68
CA PRO A 85 2.62 -1.78 -2.38
C PRO A 85 2.02 -2.88 -1.50
N ILE A 86 0.76 -3.18 -1.72
CA ILE A 86 0.11 -4.34 -1.10
C ILE A 86 0.87 -5.62 -1.51
N PRO A 87 1.20 -6.51 -0.55
CA PRO A 87 1.83 -7.80 -0.83
C PRO A 87 1.07 -8.59 -1.89
N GLN A 88 1.79 -9.10 -2.89
CA GLN A 88 1.18 -9.81 -4.00
C GLN A 88 0.87 -11.26 -3.61
N PRO A 89 -0.31 -11.81 -3.95
CA PRO A 89 -0.52 -13.25 -3.84
C PRO A 89 0.58 -14.04 -4.57
N GLY A 90 1.09 -15.08 -3.93
CA GLY A 90 2.23 -15.88 -4.37
C GLY A 90 3.60 -15.38 -3.88
N SER A 91 3.70 -14.19 -3.26
CA SER A 91 4.94 -13.72 -2.63
C SER A 91 5.02 -14.07 -1.14
N PRO A 92 6.22 -14.12 -0.54
CA PRO A 92 6.37 -14.18 0.91
C PRO A 92 5.63 -13.03 1.59
N ALA A 93 4.98 -13.29 2.72
CA ALA A 93 4.37 -12.27 3.53
C ALA A 93 5.44 -11.36 4.17
N PRO A 94 5.20 -10.03 4.29
CA PRO A 94 6.09 -9.16 5.05
C PRO A 94 6.24 -9.66 6.49
N ASP A 95 7.48 -9.69 6.98
CA ASP A 95 7.75 -10.09 8.36
C ASP A 95 7.23 -9.03 9.34
N PHE A 96 6.85 -9.46 10.54
CA PHE A 96 6.40 -8.57 11.60
C PHE A 96 6.81 -9.08 12.98
N GLU A 97 7.00 -8.15 13.90
CA GLU A 97 7.06 -8.40 15.34
C GLU A 97 6.19 -7.33 16.03
N VAL A 98 5.12 -7.76 16.70
CA VAL A 98 4.13 -6.87 17.31
C VAL A 98 3.79 -7.31 18.73
N THR A 99 3.45 -6.34 19.57
CA THR A 99 2.81 -6.61 20.87
C THR A 99 1.36 -6.99 20.61
N VAL A 100 0.87 -8.01 21.32
CA VAL A 100 -0.52 -8.46 21.24
C VAL A 100 -1.15 -8.54 22.62
N LEU A 101 -2.44 -8.25 22.70
CA LEU A 101 -3.29 -8.67 23.82
C LEU A 101 -3.80 -10.08 23.51
N THR A 102 -3.46 -11.02 24.38
CA THR A 102 -3.84 -12.44 24.25
C THR A 102 -5.25 -12.71 24.79
N PRO A 103 -5.85 -13.87 24.48
CA PRO A 103 -7.15 -14.27 25.04
C PRO A 103 -7.20 -14.34 26.57
N ASP A 104 -6.05 -14.55 27.21
CA ASP A 104 -5.90 -14.56 28.67
C ASP A 104 -5.81 -13.14 29.26
N MET A 105 -6.07 -12.10 28.46
CA MET A 105 -5.98 -10.69 28.85
C MET A 105 -4.57 -10.27 29.31
N THR A 106 -3.53 -10.91 28.76
CA THR A 106 -2.12 -10.56 29.03
C THR A 106 -1.41 -10.08 27.77
N PHE A 107 -0.36 -9.26 27.94
CA PHE A 107 0.44 -8.79 26.82
C PHE A 107 1.56 -9.77 26.47
N ALA A 108 1.70 -10.07 25.19
CA ALA A 108 2.76 -10.92 24.66
C ALA A 108 3.34 -10.32 23.38
N LYS A 109 4.46 -10.86 22.92
CA LYS A 109 4.99 -10.59 21.58
C LYS A 109 4.63 -11.71 20.63
N ARG A 110 4.35 -11.36 19.37
CA ARG A 110 4.15 -12.30 18.26
C ARG A 110 4.99 -11.90 17.07
N LYS A 111 5.52 -12.91 16.40
CA LYS A 111 6.24 -12.78 15.13
C LYS A 111 5.55 -13.61 14.07
N LEU A 112 5.71 -13.27 12.78
CA LEU A 112 5.21 -14.09 11.69
C LEU A 112 5.72 -15.55 11.79
N ALA A 113 6.97 -15.72 12.22
CA ALA A 113 7.60 -17.03 12.39
C ALA A 113 6.89 -17.95 13.42
N ASP A 114 6.15 -17.38 14.38
CA ASP A 114 5.42 -18.16 15.39
C ASP A 114 4.26 -18.96 14.79
N TYR A 115 3.81 -18.58 13.59
CA TYR A 115 2.70 -19.21 12.86
C TYR A 115 3.16 -20.20 11.79
N LYS A 116 4.46 -20.48 11.70
CA LYS A 116 5.00 -21.41 10.70
C LYS A 116 4.35 -22.79 10.79
N GLY A 117 3.97 -23.37 9.65
CA GLY A 117 3.27 -24.66 9.59
C GLY A 117 1.76 -24.58 9.83
N LYS A 118 1.22 -23.37 10.05
CA LYS A 118 -0.21 -23.11 10.12
C LYS A 118 -0.60 -22.07 9.09
N TYR A 119 -1.82 -22.14 8.59
CA TYR A 119 -2.40 -21.00 7.90
C TYR A 119 -2.58 -19.84 8.89
N LEU A 120 -2.45 -18.60 8.42
CA LEU A 120 -2.61 -17.41 9.24
C LEU A 120 -3.50 -16.39 8.52
N VAL A 121 -4.55 -15.94 9.19
CA VAL A 121 -5.33 -14.78 8.79
C VAL A 121 -4.83 -13.57 9.58
N VAL A 122 -4.38 -12.53 8.86
CA VAL A 122 -4.03 -11.23 9.46
C VAL A 122 -5.10 -10.23 9.07
N MET A 123 -5.83 -9.70 10.05
CA MET A 123 -6.93 -8.77 9.83
C MET A 123 -6.66 -7.40 10.45
N PHE A 124 -6.46 -6.39 9.61
CA PHE A 124 -6.40 -4.99 10.04
C PHE A 124 -7.80 -4.40 10.15
N TYR A 125 -8.03 -3.56 11.16
CA TYR A 125 -9.18 -2.67 11.26
C TYR A 125 -8.74 -1.24 11.58
N PRO A 126 -9.54 -0.22 11.19
CA PRO A 126 -9.14 1.18 11.30
C PRO A 126 -8.77 1.67 12.71
N LEU A 127 -9.71 1.62 13.65
CA LEU A 127 -9.59 2.26 14.97
C LEU A 127 -10.46 1.57 16.02
N ASP A 128 -9.96 1.51 17.25
CA ASP A 128 -10.71 1.15 18.45
C ASP A 128 -11.88 2.13 18.72
N PHE A 129 -12.93 1.65 19.40
CA PHE A 129 -14.08 2.46 19.82
C PHE A 129 -14.84 3.16 18.67
N THR A 130 -14.82 2.56 17.46
CA THR A 130 -15.57 3.06 16.29
C THR A 130 -16.73 2.13 15.89
N PHE A 131 -17.40 2.43 14.78
CA PHE A 131 -18.74 1.89 14.47
C PHE A 131 -18.74 0.51 13.80
N VAL A 132 -18.01 0.34 12.70
CA VAL A 132 -18.04 -0.92 11.90
C VAL A 132 -17.04 -1.94 12.44
N CYS A 133 -15.93 -1.49 13.01
CA CYS A 133 -14.87 -2.35 13.54
C CYS A 133 -15.34 -3.41 14.56
N PRO A 134 -16.16 -3.10 15.57
CA PRO A 134 -16.56 -4.11 16.57
C PRO A 134 -17.37 -5.25 15.95
N SER A 135 -18.18 -5.01 14.93
CA SER A 135 -18.97 -6.09 14.30
C SER A 135 -18.10 -7.11 13.56
N GLU A 136 -16.98 -6.66 12.95
CA GLU A 136 -16.00 -7.57 12.34
C GLU A 136 -15.23 -8.32 13.42
N ILE A 137 -14.66 -7.60 14.40
CA ILE A 137 -13.80 -8.20 15.45
C ILE A 137 -14.57 -9.27 16.22
N ILE A 138 -15.81 -9.00 16.62
CA ILE A 138 -16.66 -9.95 17.35
C ILE A 138 -16.90 -11.22 16.53
N GLN A 139 -17.27 -11.09 15.25
CA GLN A 139 -17.55 -12.25 14.41
C GLN A 139 -16.31 -13.10 14.13
N PHE A 140 -15.18 -12.46 13.80
CA PHE A 140 -13.93 -13.16 13.53
C PHE A 140 -13.35 -13.80 14.80
N THR A 141 -13.44 -13.12 15.94
CA THR A 141 -12.94 -13.68 17.19
C THR A 141 -13.81 -14.84 17.68
N ASP A 142 -15.13 -14.77 17.56
CA ASP A 142 -16.02 -15.87 17.95
C ASP A 142 -15.82 -17.10 17.05
N ALA A 143 -15.36 -16.88 15.81
CA ALA A 143 -15.02 -17.92 14.85
C ALA A 143 -13.57 -18.45 14.93
N ALA A 144 -12.71 -17.88 15.78
CA ALA A 144 -11.29 -18.26 15.88
C ALA A 144 -11.11 -19.76 16.17
N GLU A 145 -11.94 -20.36 17.02
CA GLU A 145 -11.88 -21.80 17.30
C GLU A 145 -12.20 -22.66 16.07
N LYS A 146 -13.08 -22.19 15.17
CA LYS A 146 -13.39 -22.90 13.92
C LYS A 146 -12.21 -22.84 12.96
N LEU A 147 -11.52 -21.71 12.87
CA LEU A 147 -10.28 -21.58 12.08
C LEU A 147 -9.19 -22.50 12.64
N ARG A 148 -9.02 -22.57 13.97
CA ARG A 148 -8.01 -23.46 14.59
C ARG A 148 -8.23 -24.93 14.25
N LYS A 149 -9.49 -25.37 14.14
CA LYS A 149 -9.82 -26.74 13.69
C LYS A 149 -9.37 -27.02 12.25
N LEU A 150 -9.20 -25.98 11.43
CA LEU A 150 -8.66 -26.06 10.07
C LEU A 150 -7.14 -25.87 10.03
N ASN A 151 -6.43 -25.94 11.17
CA ASN A 151 -5.00 -25.58 11.27
C ASN A 151 -4.71 -24.15 10.77
N CYS A 152 -5.63 -23.23 11.07
CA CYS A 152 -5.53 -21.82 10.72
C CYS A 152 -5.64 -20.97 12.00
N GLU A 153 -4.67 -20.10 12.25
CA GLU A 153 -4.78 -19.06 13.29
C GLU A 153 -5.29 -17.76 12.68
N ILE A 154 -5.78 -16.87 13.55
CA ILE A 154 -6.14 -15.51 13.19
C ILE A 154 -5.55 -14.53 14.20
N ILE A 155 -5.03 -13.43 13.70
CA ILE A 155 -4.68 -12.24 14.48
C ILE A 155 -5.41 -11.04 13.91
N VAL A 156 -5.88 -10.17 14.80
CA VAL A 156 -6.69 -9.00 14.45
C VAL A 156 -6.09 -7.78 15.10
N GLY A 157 -6.05 -6.62 14.47
CA GLY A 157 -5.39 -5.48 15.08
C GLY A 157 -5.48 -4.18 14.30
N SER A 158 -5.02 -3.11 14.95
CA SER A 158 -5.00 -1.75 14.41
C SER A 158 -3.69 -1.06 14.77
N CYS A 159 -3.59 0.24 14.49
CA CYS A 159 -2.49 1.08 14.94
C CYS A 159 -2.68 1.67 16.35
N ASP A 160 -3.72 1.23 17.07
CA ASP A 160 -3.93 1.57 18.48
C ASP A 160 -2.92 0.84 19.38
N SER A 161 -2.84 1.26 20.64
CA SER A 161 -1.97 0.60 21.63
C SER A 161 -2.64 -0.62 22.26
N GLU A 162 -1.85 -1.55 22.76
CA GLU A 162 -2.29 -2.74 23.50
C GLU A 162 -3.16 -2.40 24.72
N PHE A 163 -2.93 -1.24 25.35
CA PHE A 163 -3.73 -0.74 26.46
C PHE A 163 -5.13 -0.30 26.02
N SER A 164 -5.26 0.23 24.80
CA SER A 164 -6.55 0.59 24.21
C SER A 164 -7.38 -0.66 23.95
N HIS A 165 -6.76 -1.69 23.36
CA HIS A 165 -7.39 -2.99 23.15
C HIS A 165 -7.85 -3.60 24.48
N TYR A 166 -7.01 -3.55 25.53
CA TYR A 166 -7.35 -4.06 26.85
C TYR A 166 -8.60 -3.37 27.41
N ALA A 167 -8.64 -2.03 27.36
CA ALA A 167 -9.80 -1.26 27.81
C ALA A 167 -11.05 -1.59 26.99
N TRP A 168 -10.92 -1.75 25.68
CA TRP A 168 -12.05 -2.05 24.79
C TRP A 168 -12.62 -3.46 25.00
N CYS A 169 -11.77 -4.43 25.34
CA CYS A 169 -12.18 -5.78 25.74
C CYS A 169 -12.97 -5.80 27.06
N LEU A 170 -12.74 -4.85 27.97
CA LEU A 170 -13.48 -4.75 29.24
C LEU A 170 -14.87 -4.12 29.06
N GLN A 171 -15.11 -3.41 27.97
CA GLN A 171 -16.40 -2.77 27.68
C GLN A 171 -17.44 -3.82 27.22
N ASP A 172 -18.69 -3.67 27.67
CA ASP A 172 -19.79 -4.54 27.29
C ASP A 172 -20.08 -4.43 25.78
N ARG A 173 -20.32 -5.57 25.13
CA ARG A 173 -20.64 -5.63 23.69
C ARG A 173 -21.88 -4.82 23.33
N LYS A 174 -22.86 -4.70 24.23
CA LYS A 174 -24.08 -3.90 24.05
C LYS A 174 -23.81 -2.39 23.98
N GLU A 175 -22.73 -1.95 24.61
CA GLU A 175 -22.29 -0.55 24.63
C GLU A 175 -21.20 -0.27 23.58
N GLY A 176 -21.00 -1.17 22.61
CA GLY A 176 -19.97 -1.02 21.57
C GLY A 176 -18.58 -1.53 21.95
N GLY A 177 -18.45 -2.26 23.06
CA GLY A 177 -17.25 -3.04 23.38
C GLY A 177 -17.09 -4.29 22.51
N ILE A 178 -15.94 -4.94 22.58
CA ILE A 178 -15.67 -6.20 21.86
C ILE A 178 -15.72 -7.43 22.78
N GLY A 179 -15.68 -7.23 24.11
CA GLY A 179 -15.55 -8.30 25.08
C GLY A 179 -14.19 -9.02 25.00
N ILE A 180 -14.01 -10.06 25.81
CA ILE A 180 -12.79 -10.87 25.78
C ILE A 180 -12.71 -11.61 24.42
N CYS A 181 -11.66 -11.32 23.67
CA CYS A 181 -11.40 -11.95 22.38
C CYS A 181 -10.75 -13.32 22.55
N LYS A 182 -11.08 -14.25 21.65
CA LYS A 182 -10.54 -15.61 21.58
C LYS A 182 -9.31 -15.74 20.68
N CYS A 183 -8.83 -14.63 20.12
CA CYS A 183 -7.64 -14.54 19.27
C CYS A 183 -6.75 -13.38 19.74
N ASP A 184 -5.51 -13.35 19.25
CA ASP A 184 -4.57 -12.28 19.61
C ASP A 184 -4.99 -10.96 18.93
N LEU A 185 -5.05 -9.89 19.73
CA LEU A 185 -5.26 -8.53 19.25
C LEU A 185 -3.91 -7.80 19.12
N PHE A 186 -3.39 -7.60 17.92
CA PHE A 186 -2.10 -6.93 17.72
C PHE A 186 -2.21 -5.41 17.75
N ALA A 187 -1.24 -4.78 18.41
CA ALA A 187 -1.08 -3.34 18.49
C ALA A 187 0.10 -2.88 17.63
N ASP A 188 -0.18 -2.37 16.43
CA ASP A 188 0.82 -1.79 15.54
C ASP A 188 0.99 -0.30 15.82
N LYS A 189 1.44 0.05 17.03
CA LYS A 189 1.53 1.45 17.45
C LYS A 189 2.48 2.29 16.59
N SER A 190 3.44 1.63 15.94
CA SER A 190 4.38 2.25 15.00
C SER A 190 3.81 2.48 13.60
N SER A 191 2.64 1.92 13.29
CA SER A 191 2.05 1.82 11.95
C SER A 191 2.94 1.11 10.91
N LYS A 192 4.04 0.48 11.36
CA LYS A 192 5.02 -0.15 10.47
C LYS A 192 4.45 -1.40 9.83
N MET A 193 3.71 -2.22 10.58
CA MET A 193 3.10 -3.42 10.03
C MET A 193 2.03 -3.05 8.99
N ALA A 194 1.19 -2.06 9.29
CA ALA A 194 0.20 -1.55 8.35
C ALA A 194 0.85 -0.94 7.08
N GLU A 195 2.00 -0.29 7.21
CA GLU A 195 2.79 0.22 6.10
C GLU A 195 3.38 -0.92 5.26
N ASP A 196 4.04 -1.89 5.90
CA ASP A 196 4.67 -3.04 5.23
C ASP A 196 3.64 -3.91 4.49
N TYR A 197 2.41 -3.98 4.99
CA TYR A 197 1.27 -4.63 4.35
C TYR A 197 0.52 -3.73 3.35
N GLY A 198 0.93 -2.48 3.16
CA GLY A 198 0.40 -1.55 2.16
C GLY A 198 -1.03 -1.05 2.42
N VAL A 199 -1.52 -1.18 3.66
CA VAL A 199 -2.89 -0.81 4.05
C VAL A 199 -2.97 0.50 4.83
N LEU A 200 -1.84 1.07 5.25
CA LEU A 200 -1.81 2.36 5.94
C LEU A 200 -2.27 3.50 5.00
N ILE A 201 -3.21 4.31 5.46
CA ILE A 201 -3.58 5.56 4.78
C ILE A 201 -2.50 6.61 5.09
N PRO A 202 -1.84 7.19 4.07
CA PRO A 202 -0.73 8.13 4.29
C PRO A 202 -1.14 9.33 5.15
N GLY A 203 -0.38 9.58 6.21
CA GLY A 203 -0.55 10.76 7.08
C GLY A 203 -1.70 10.69 8.08
N SER A 204 -2.56 9.66 8.05
CA SER A 204 -3.65 9.52 9.02
C SER A 204 -3.30 8.62 10.20
N GLY A 205 -2.35 7.69 10.04
CA GLY A 205 -2.06 6.65 11.06
C GLY A 205 -3.15 5.58 11.15
N ILE A 206 -4.06 5.52 10.17
CA ILE A 206 -5.22 4.62 10.16
C ILE A 206 -5.05 3.60 9.02
N PRO A 207 -5.09 2.29 9.28
CA PRO A 207 -5.11 1.28 8.24
C PRO A 207 -6.50 1.16 7.60
N LEU A 208 -6.53 0.80 6.32
CA LEU A 208 -7.71 0.30 5.62
C LEU A 208 -8.13 -1.07 6.19
N ARG A 209 -9.31 -1.55 5.77
CA ARG A 209 -9.80 -2.88 6.16
C ARG A 209 -9.12 -3.98 5.35
N GLY A 210 -7.84 -4.23 5.64
CA GLY A 210 -7.03 -5.26 5.00
C GLY A 210 -7.14 -6.62 5.68
N LEU A 211 -7.41 -7.68 4.91
CA LEU A 211 -7.40 -9.06 5.36
C LEU A 211 -6.45 -9.84 4.45
N PHE A 212 -5.49 -10.52 5.07
CA PHE A 212 -4.46 -11.31 4.39
C PHE A 212 -4.56 -12.76 4.83
N ILE A 213 -4.63 -13.68 3.87
CA ILE A 213 -4.55 -15.12 4.12
C ILE A 213 -3.16 -15.57 3.73
N ILE A 214 -2.41 -16.08 4.71
CA ILE A 214 -1.03 -16.54 4.57
C ILE A 214 -1.02 -18.05 4.75
N SER A 215 -0.34 -18.77 3.86
CA SER A 215 -0.21 -20.22 3.94
C SER A 215 0.74 -20.67 5.05
N ASP A 216 0.72 -21.98 5.33
CA ASP A 216 1.66 -22.68 6.21
C ASP A 216 3.15 -22.48 5.85
N LYS A 217 3.42 -22.09 4.61
CA LYS A 217 4.75 -21.77 4.07
C LYS A 217 5.13 -20.29 4.18
N GLY A 218 4.27 -19.44 4.75
CA GLY A 218 4.50 -18.00 4.86
C GLY A 218 4.29 -17.24 3.55
N ILE A 219 3.52 -17.80 2.60
CA ILE A 219 3.22 -17.17 1.31
C ILE A 219 1.82 -16.55 1.38
N VAL A 220 1.68 -15.32 0.89
CA VAL A 220 0.38 -14.66 0.77
C VAL A 220 -0.46 -15.38 -0.28
N GLN A 221 -1.63 -15.90 0.08
CA GLN A 221 -2.54 -16.59 -0.83
C GLN A 221 -3.67 -15.70 -1.32
N SER A 222 -4.19 -14.84 -0.45
CA SER A 222 -5.29 -13.93 -0.79
C SER A 222 -5.18 -12.63 -0.01
N VAL A 223 -5.61 -11.54 -0.65
CA VAL A 223 -5.67 -10.21 -0.07
C VAL A 223 -7.01 -9.59 -0.38
N THR A 224 -7.71 -9.15 0.65
CA THR A 224 -8.95 -8.37 0.53
C THR A 224 -8.76 -7.05 1.24
N VAL A 225 -8.92 -5.93 0.52
CA VAL A 225 -8.84 -4.58 1.09
C VAL A 225 -10.14 -3.84 0.77
N ASN A 226 -10.90 -3.53 1.81
CA ASN A 226 -12.08 -2.69 1.70
C ASN A 226 -11.76 -1.26 2.14
N ASP A 227 -12.49 -0.30 1.56
CA ASP A 227 -12.54 1.06 2.11
C ASP A 227 -13.25 1.06 3.48
N LEU A 228 -13.11 2.16 4.22
CA LEU A 228 -13.56 2.31 5.60
C LEU A 228 -15.05 1.99 5.88
N PRO A 229 -16.03 2.30 5.01
CA PRO A 229 -17.44 2.13 5.36
C PRO A 229 -17.97 0.69 5.22
N VAL A 230 -17.27 -0.21 4.52
CA VAL A 230 -17.79 -1.55 4.17
C VAL A 230 -17.01 -2.65 4.87
N GLY A 231 -17.69 -3.38 5.76
CA GLY A 231 -17.12 -4.56 6.44
C GLY A 231 -16.89 -5.75 5.50
N ARG A 232 -16.07 -6.70 5.95
CA ARG A 232 -15.75 -7.96 5.25
C ARG A 232 -16.71 -9.07 5.65
N SER A 233 -16.77 -10.12 4.82
CA SER A 233 -17.51 -11.35 5.11
C SER A 233 -16.61 -12.39 5.75
N LEU A 234 -17.08 -12.96 6.86
CA LEU A 234 -16.43 -14.07 7.55
C LEU A 234 -16.50 -15.35 6.69
N GLU A 235 -17.65 -15.59 6.07
CA GLU A 235 -17.94 -16.76 5.24
C GLU A 235 -16.98 -16.85 4.06
N GLU A 236 -16.70 -15.72 3.41
CA GLU A 236 -15.75 -15.69 2.29
C GLU A 236 -14.31 -15.95 2.74
N CYS A 237 -13.93 -15.48 3.94
CA CYS A 237 -12.65 -15.82 4.55
C CYS A 237 -12.55 -17.34 4.77
N PHE A 238 -13.56 -17.97 5.38
CA PHE A 238 -13.60 -19.42 5.60
C PHE A 238 -13.54 -20.20 4.30
N ARG A 239 -14.33 -19.79 3.30
CA ARG A 239 -14.37 -20.43 1.98
C ARG A 239 -13.00 -20.36 1.30
N THR A 240 -12.35 -19.21 1.36
CA THR A 240 -11.03 -18.98 0.76
C THR A 240 -9.95 -19.81 1.43
N VAL A 241 -9.90 -19.85 2.77
CA VAL A 241 -8.94 -20.70 3.51
C VAL A 241 -9.11 -22.16 3.12
N GLN A 242 -10.34 -22.68 3.13
CA GLN A 242 -10.62 -24.08 2.79
C GLN A 242 -10.31 -24.39 1.33
N ALA A 243 -10.58 -23.47 0.41
CA ALA A 243 -10.26 -23.60 -1.01
C ALA A 243 -8.75 -23.77 -1.22
N PHE A 244 -7.92 -22.91 -0.63
CA PHE A 244 -6.47 -23.01 -0.74
C PHE A 244 -5.93 -24.28 -0.10
N GLN A 245 -6.44 -24.67 1.08
CA GLN A 245 -6.03 -25.93 1.72
C GLN A 245 -6.40 -27.17 0.87
N TYR A 246 -7.56 -27.14 0.22
CA TYR A 246 -7.98 -28.22 -0.68
C TYR A 246 -7.11 -28.26 -1.95
N ALA A 247 -6.82 -27.10 -2.55
CA ALA A 247 -5.94 -26.98 -3.71
C ALA A 247 -4.53 -27.49 -3.38
N ASP A 248 -3.96 -27.09 -2.24
CA ASP A 248 -2.64 -27.53 -1.77
C ASP A 248 -2.58 -29.05 -1.56
N LYS A 249 -3.66 -29.65 -1.06
CA LYS A 249 -3.74 -31.10 -0.80
C LYS A 249 -3.89 -31.94 -2.08
N THR A 250 -4.67 -31.45 -3.03
CA THR A 250 -5.10 -32.24 -4.20
C THR A 250 -4.34 -31.90 -5.48
N GLY A 251 -3.78 -30.69 -5.58
CA GLY A 251 -3.22 -30.14 -6.82
C GLY A 251 -4.29 -29.73 -7.86
N ASN A 252 -5.58 -29.76 -7.49
CA ASN A 252 -6.68 -29.38 -8.38
C ASN A 252 -6.94 -27.87 -8.35
N ASN A 253 -7.47 -27.34 -9.45
CA ASN A 253 -7.93 -25.96 -9.53
C ASN A 253 -9.34 -25.84 -8.95
N ILE A 254 -9.56 -24.79 -8.15
CA ILE A 254 -10.84 -24.53 -7.49
C ILE A 254 -11.70 -23.60 -8.36
N PRO A 255 -12.90 -24.00 -8.80
CA PRO A 255 -13.74 -23.17 -9.65
C PRO A 255 -14.41 -22.00 -8.91
N CYS A 256 -15.00 -21.09 -9.68
CA CYS A 256 -15.77 -19.98 -9.14
C CYS A 256 -16.99 -20.49 -8.34
N GLY A 257 -17.22 -19.90 -7.16
CA GLY A 257 -18.33 -20.30 -6.30
C GLY A 257 -18.17 -21.67 -5.63
N TRP A 258 -16.97 -22.26 -5.64
CA TRP A 258 -16.68 -23.49 -4.92
C TRP A 258 -16.95 -23.34 -3.43
N THR A 259 -17.60 -24.34 -2.85
CA THR A 259 -17.84 -24.45 -1.42
C THR A 259 -17.39 -25.83 -0.90
N PRO A 260 -17.07 -25.95 0.40
CA PRO A 260 -16.61 -27.21 1.00
C PRO A 260 -17.60 -28.38 0.86
N GLU A 261 -18.88 -28.13 0.61
CA GLU A 261 -19.90 -29.15 0.37
C GLU A 261 -19.83 -29.73 -1.05
N LYS A 262 -19.18 -29.04 -1.98
CA LYS A 262 -19.02 -29.43 -3.39
C LYS A 262 -17.59 -29.87 -3.70
N GLN A 263 -16.99 -30.72 -2.86
CA GLN A 263 -15.57 -31.10 -3.00
C GLN A 263 -15.23 -31.80 -4.32
N GLU A 264 -16.21 -32.45 -4.96
CA GLU A 264 -16.03 -33.12 -6.27
C GLU A 264 -16.07 -32.12 -7.44
N ASP A 265 -16.54 -30.90 -7.20
CA ASP A 265 -16.71 -29.86 -8.21
C ASP A 265 -15.39 -29.09 -8.36
N VAL A 266 -14.38 -29.76 -8.93
CA VAL A 266 -13.03 -29.22 -9.12
C VAL A 266 -12.54 -29.39 -10.55
N ILE A 267 -11.63 -28.52 -10.97
CA ILE A 267 -11.03 -28.55 -12.31
C ILE A 267 -9.68 -29.24 -12.22
N ILE A 268 -9.56 -30.42 -12.83
CA ILE A 268 -8.28 -31.11 -12.95
C ILE A 268 -7.45 -30.36 -14.00
N PRO A 269 -6.21 -29.91 -13.69
CA PRO A 269 -5.36 -29.14 -14.60
C PRO A 269 -4.71 -30.05 -15.67
N ASP A 270 -5.55 -30.76 -16.42
CA ASP A 270 -5.16 -31.64 -17.51
C ASP A 270 -5.97 -31.27 -18.78
N PRO A 271 -5.32 -31.13 -19.96
CA PRO A 271 -5.98 -30.69 -21.20
C PRO A 271 -7.15 -31.55 -21.68
N GLU A 272 -7.28 -32.78 -21.20
CA GLU A 272 -8.40 -33.66 -21.55
C GLU A 272 -9.45 -33.68 -20.45
N LYS A 273 -9.03 -33.83 -19.19
CA LYS A 273 -9.94 -33.99 -18.05
C LYS A 273 -10.67 -32.71 -17.67
N PHE A 274 -10.09 -31.53 -17.91
CA PHE A 274 -10.78 -30.27 -17.58
C PHE A 274 -12.13 -30.15 -18.30
N ARG A 275 -12.27 -30.77 -19.48
CA ARG A 275 -13.52 -30.75 -20.27
C ARG A 275 -14.66 -31.49 -19.57
N GLU A 276 -14.38 -32.46 -18.70
CA GLU A 276 -15.39 -33.19 -17.95
C GLU A 276 -16.15 -32.26 -17.01
N TYR A 277 -15.42 -31.36 -16.33
CA TYR A 277 -15.99 -30.29 -15.53
C TYR A 277 -16.93 -29.42 -16.37
N PHE A 278 -16.44 -28.87 -17.48
CA PHE A 278 -17.24 -27.94 -18.28
C PHE A 278 -18.48 -28.59 -18.90
N ARG A 279 -18.40 -29.84 -19.37
CA ARG A 279 -19.57 -30.58 -19.90
C ARG A 279 -20.64 -30.87 -18.85
N LYS A 280 -20.28 -30.96 -17.58
CA LYS A 280 -21.22 -31.24 -16.48
C LYS A 280 -21.96 -29.98 -16.04
N HIS A 281 -21.36 -28.80 -16.18
CA HIS A 281 -21.86 -27.54 -15.62
C HIS A 281 -22.41 -26.55 -16.65
N TYR A 282 -22.06 -26.70 -17.93
CA TYR A 282 -22.46 -25.82 -19.04
C TYR A 282 -22.83 -26.62 -20.28
#